data_AF-A0A7V2IK34-F1
#
_entry.id   AF-A0A7V2IK34-F1
#
_cell.length_a   1.000
_cell.length_b   1.000
_cell.length_c   1.000
_cell.angle_alpha   90.00
_cell.angle_beta   90.00
_cell.angle_gamma   90.00
#
_symmetry.space_group_name_H-M   'P 1'
#
loop_
_entity.id
_entity.type
_entity.pdbx_description
1 polymer ?
#
loop_
_entity_poly.entity_id
_entity_poly.type
_entity_poly.pdbx_seq_one_letter_code
_entity_poly.pdbx_strand_id
1 'polypeptide(L)'
;MIVSLNDVLKDNVVFQFNFHNLEFLKAILEVHYEENYPLILGISESGLNYMGEDFVKGFILTIERNYKNLPIVIHLDHGKNLEIILKAIRLGFSSLMIDGSNLDFESNVKITSEVVNICHRIGISVEGEIGQFKGSDYMTDPEEAKKFVELTNVDALAISIGT
;
A
#
# COMPACT_ATOMS: atom_id res chain seq x y z
N MET A 1 -12.51 9.55 6.01
CA MET A 1 -13.13 8.43 5.32
C MET A 1 -12.00 7.51 4.91
N ILE A 2 -12.11 6.20 5.17
CA ILE A 2 -11.14 5.27 4.64
C ILE A 2 -11.47 5.05 3.15
N VAL A 3 -10.50 5.28 2.28
CA VAL A 3 -10.63 5.25 0.81
C VAL A 3 -9.51 4.42 0.19
N SER A 4 -9.62 4.07 -1.10
CA SER A 4 -8.59 3.35 -1.84
C SER A 4 -7.54 4.31 -2.43
N LEU A 5 -6.43 3.77 -2.96
CA LEU A 5 -5.43 4.58 -3.69
C LEU A 5 -6.04 5.29 -4.89
N ASN A 6 -6.96 4.63 -5.62
CA ASN A 6 -7.59 5.18 -6.81
C ASN A 6 -8.37 6.47 -6.52
N ASP A 7 -8.87 6.63 -5.30
CA ASP A 7 -9.64 7.81 -4.88
C ASP A 7 -8.75 9.03 -4.66
N VAL A 8 -7.46 8.82 -4.35
CA VAL A 8 -6.56 9.89 -3.92
C VAL A 8 -5.45 10.20 -4.93
N LEU A 9 -5.00 9.23 -5.72
CA LEU A 9 -3.85 9.39 -6.62
C LEU A 9 -4.16 10.07 -7.96
N LYS A 10 -5.44 10.11 -8.37
CA LYS A 10 -5.81 10.71 -9.65
C LYS A 10 -5.54 12.22 -9.64
N ASP A 11 -4.52 12.64 -10.38
CA ASP A 11 -4.02 14.03 -10.52
C ASP A 11 -3.36 14.63 -9.26
N ASN A 12 -3.06 13.83 -8.24
CA ASN A 12 -2.42 14.28 -7.00
C ASN A 12 -1.11 13.53 -6.71
N VAL A 13 -0.22 14.18 -5.97
CA VAL A 13 0.93 13.53 -5.33
C VAL A 13 0.61 13.36 -3.86
N VAL A 14 0.40 12.13 -3.42
CA VAL A 14 0.02 11.83 -2.04
C VAL A 14 1.19 11.19 -1.32
N PHE A 15 1.52 11.69 -0.14
CA PHE A 15 2.62 11.16 0.67
C PHE A 15 2.16 9.96 1.49
N GLN A 16 2.95 8.89 1.44
CA GLN A 16 2.86 7.77 2.37
C GLN A 16 3.74 8.04 3.59
N PHE A 17 3.15 7.93 4.78
CA PHE A 17 3.88 7.94 6.04
C PHE A 17 3.66 6.62 6.76
N ASN A 18 4.75 5.92 7.04
CA ASN A 18 4.71 4.73 7.87
C ASN A 18 4.62 5.10 9.36
N PHE A 19 3.85 4.32 10.12
CA PHE A 19 3.81 4.44 11.57
C PHE A 19 4.07 3.10 12.26
N HIS A 20 4.63 3.19 13.47
CA HIS A 20 5.06 2.01 14.24
C HIS A 20 4.53 1.97 15.67
N ASN A 21 3.87 3.05 16.11
CA ASN A 21 3.28 3.18 17.43
C ASN A 21 2.19 4.27 17.45
N LEU A 22 1.62 4.51 18.63
CA LEU A 22 0.57 5.50 18.84
C LEU A 22 1.08 6.93 18.60
N GLU A 23 2.29 7.25 19.03
CA GLU A 23 2.87 8.58 18.95
C GLU A 23 3.03 9.02 17.49
N PHE A 24 3.57 8.15 16.63
CA PHE A 24 3.68 8.41 15.18
C PHE A 24 2.30 8.61 14.56
N LEU A 25 1.37 7.70 14.84
CA LEU A 25 0.03 7.79 14.27
C LEU A 25 -0.66 9.11 14.65
N LYS A 26 -0.57 9.53 15.92
CA LYS A 26 -1.14 10.80 16.38
C LYS A 26 -0.50 11.98 15.67
N ALA A 27 0.83 12.02 15.58
CA ALA A 27 1.54 13.12 14.92
C ALA A 27 1.15 13.26 13.44
N ILE A 28 1.07 12.14 12.70
CA ILE A 28 0.68 12.16 11.29
C ILE A 28 -0.78 12.62 11.13
N LEU A 29 -1.69 12.11 11.96
CA LEU A 29 -3.10 12.46 11.89
C LEU A 29 -3.39 13.92 12.28
N GLU A 30 -2.62 14.49 13.20
CA GLU A 30 -2.70 15.90 13.58
C GLU A 30 -2.33 16.80 12.38
N VAL A 31 -1.19 16.55 11.75
CA VAL A 31 -0.76 17.28 10.54
C VAL A 31 -1.76 17.10 9.39
N HIS A 32 -2.24 15.87 9.17
CA HIS A 32 -3.25 15.60 8.14
C HIS A 32 -4.54 16.40 8.35
N TYR A 33 -4.96 16.57 9.62
CA TYR A 33 -6.14 17.35 9.95
C TYR A 33 -5.93 18.85 9.69
N GLU A 34 -4.74 19.37 9.98
CA GLU A 34 -4.38 20.78 9.75
C GLU A 34 -4.25 21.11 8.26
N GLU A 35 -3.56 20.26 7.50
CA GLU A 35 -3.27 20.47 6.08
C GLU A 35 -4.47 20.18 5.16
N ASN A 36 -5.45 19.40 5.64
CA ASN A 36 -6.65 19.04 4.88
C ASN A 36 -6.32 18.44 3.48
N TYR A 37 -5.26 17.62 3.42
CA TYR A 37 -4.76 16.97 2.21
C TYR A 37 -4.88 15.44 2.33
N PRO A 38 -5.14 14.67 1.26
CA PRO A 38 -5.17 13.21 1.33
C PRO A 38 -3.91 12.60 1.94
N LEU A 39 -4.08 11.48 2.64
CA LEU A 39 -3.00 10.81 3.35
C LEU A 39 -2.99 9.31 3.02
N ILE A 40 -1.80 8.75 2.80
CA ILE A 40 -1.57 7.31 2.82
C ILE A 40 -0.85 6.96 4.13
N LEU A 41 -1.50 6.17 4.98
CA LEU A 41 -0.92 5.61 6.19
C LEU A 41 -0.41 4.21 5.91
N GLY A 42 0.91 4.06 5.87
CA GLY A 42 1.55 2.78 5.60
C GLY A 42 1.87 2.01 6.88
N ILE A 43 1.74 0.68 6.79
CA ILE A 43 2.20 -0.26 7.82
C ILE A 43 2.96 -1.36 7.09
N SER A 44 4.24 -1.51 7.37
CA SER A 44 5.04 -2.62 6.84
C SER A 44 4.67 -3.94 7.50
N GLU A 45 5.01 -5.07 6.88
CA GLU A 45 4.87 -6.39 7.51
C GLU A 45 5.57 -6.45 8.89
N SER A 46 6.78 -5.89 8.99
CA SER A 46 7.51 -5.83 10.27
C SER A 46 6.81 -4.94 11.30
N GLY A 47 6.22 -3.82 10.87
CA GLY A 47 5.41 -2.95 11.71
C GLY A 47 4.15 -3.63 12.22
N LEU A 48 3.43 -4.35 11.35
CA LEU A 48 2.25 -5.13 11.72
C LEU A 48 2.61 -6.22 12.74
N ASN A 49 3.71 -6.95 12.52
CA ASN A 49 4.19 -7.98 13.44
C ASN A 49 4.63 -7.39 14.79
N TYR A 50 5.26 -6.22 14.79
CA TYR A 50 5.68 -5.52 16.01
C TYR A 50 4.49 -5.03 16.83
N MET A 51 3.54 -4.34 16.20
CA MET A 51 2.38 -3.76 16.88
C MET A 51 1.37 -4.82 17.31
N GLY A 52 1.23 -5.90 16.52
CA GLY A 52 0.22 -6.93 16.72
C GLY A 52 -1.15 -6.56 16.12
N GLU A 53 -1.87 -7.59 15.68
CA GLU A 53 -3.13 -7.46 14.93
C GLU A 53 -4.21 -6.67 15.68
N ASP A 54 -4.40 -6.92 16.97
CA ASP A 54 -5.43 -6.27 17.77
C ASP A 54 -5.21 -4.76 17.90
N PHE A 55 -3.95 -4.33 18.08
CA PHE A 55 -3.59 -2.93 18.16
C PHE A 55 -3.79 -2.24 16.80
N VAL A 56 -3.32 -2.87 15.71
CA VAL A 56 -3.55 -2.33 14.36
C VAL A 56 -5.04 -2.21 14.05
N LYS A 57 -5.85 -3.22 14.40
CA LYS A 57 -7.30 -3.14 14.24
C LYS A 57 -7.90 -2.00 15.06
N GLY A 58 -7.44 -1.82 16.29
CA GLY A 58 -7.85 -0.72 17.17
C GLY A 58 -7.53 0.66 16.58
N PHE A 59 -6.35 0.81 15.98
CA PHE A 59 -5.95 2.05 15.29
C PHE A 59 -6.84 2.33 14.08
N ILE A 60 -7.05 1.35 13.19
CA ILE A 60 -7.90 1.50 12.01
C ILE A 60 -9.34 1.89 12.41
N LEU A 61 -9.92 1.22 13.40
CA LEU A 61 -11.26 1.56 13.91
C LEU A 61 -11.32 2.96 14.53
N THR A 62 -10.23 3.41 15.16
CA THR A 62 -10.13 4.77 15.71
C THR A 62 -10.09 5.80 14.60
N ILE A 63 -9.32 5.54 13.54
CA ILE A 63 -9.23 6.39 12.34
C ILE A 63 -10.59 6.48 11.67
N GLU A 64 -11.22 5.34 11.40
CA GLU A 64 -12.53 5.25 10.75
C GLU A 64 -13.62 6.02 11.52
N ARG A 65 -13.58 6.00 12.86
CA ARG A 65 -14.57 6.69 13.70
C ARG A 65 -14.36 8.19 13.75
N ASN A 66 -13.11 8.64 13.91
CA ASN A 66 -12.81 10.03 14.25
C ASN A 66 -12.41 10.89 13.04
N TYR A 67 -11.91 10.30 11.96
CA TYR A 67 -11.38 11.01 10.79
C TYR A 67 -12.25 10.80 9.55
N LYS A 68 -13.58 10.85 9.71
CA LYS A 68 -14.52 10.57 8.61
C LYS A 68 -14.52 11.60 7.50
N ASN A 69 -14.10 12.83 7.78
CA ASN A 69 -14.24 13.95 6.85
C ASN A 69 -13.06 14.13 5.90
N LEU A 70 -11.94 13.43 6.12
CA LEU A 70 -10.72 13.55 5.30
C LEU A 70 -10.34 12.19 4.69
N PRO A 71 -9.88 12.14 3.43
CA PRO A 71 -9.54 10.89 2.77
C PRO A 71 -8.22 10.32 3.32
N ILE A 72 -8.30 9.10 3.86
CA ILE A 72 -7.16 8.35 4.39
C ILE A 72 -7.14 6.97 3.73
N VAL A 73 -6.01 6.60 3.16
CA VAL A 73 -5.73 5.23 2.71
C VAL A 73 -4.98 4.51 3.82
N ILE A 74 -5.39 3.28 4.15
CA ILE A 74 -4.64 2.39 5.03
C ILE A 74 -3.94 1.36 4.17
N HIS A 75 -2.61 1.44 4.07
CA HIS A 75 -1.79 0.73 3.09
C HIS A 75 -0.85 -0.29 3.74
N LEU A 76 -0.84 -1.53 3.24
CA LEU A 76 0.16 -2.54 3.64
C LEU A 76 1.40 -2.34 2.79
N ASP A 77 2.49 -1.96 3.42
CA ASP A 77 3.76 -1.64 2.78
C ASP A 77 4.63 -2.91 2.65
N HIS A 78 5.11 -3.21 1.44
CA HIS A 78 5.90 -4.39 1.09
C HIS A 78 5.31 -5.75 1.56
N GLY A 79 4.06 -6.05 1.19
CA GLY A 79 3.47 -7.38 1.43
C GLY A 79 4.17 -8.45 0.58
N LYS A 80 4.69 -9.51 1.20
CA LYS A 80 5.54 -10.51 0.52
C LYS A 80 4.82 -11.74 -0.03
N ASN A 81 3.62 -12.01 0.46
CA ASN A 81 2.89 -13.24 0.14
C ASN A 81 1.38 -13.09 0.40
N LEU A 82 0.62 -14.09 -0.05
CA LEU A 82 -0.84 -14.08 0.09
C LEU A 82 -1.31 -14.11 1.56
N GLU A 83 -0.56 -14.69 2.48
CA GLU A 83 -0.95 -14.80 3.89
C GLU A 83 -1.02 -13.42 4.56
N ILE A 84 0.01 -12.59 4.39
CA ILE A 84 0.05 -11.23 4.95
C ILE A 84 -1.01 -10.33 4.29
N ILE A 85 -1.26 -10.51 3.00
CA ILE A 85 -2.31 -9.83 2.24
C ILE A 85 -3.69 -10.13 2.82
N LEU A 86 -4.04 -11.41 2.97
CA LEU A 86 -5.33 -11.82 3.55
C LEU A 86 -5.48 -11.34 5.00
N LYS A 87 -4.39 -11.29 5.76
CA LYS A 87 -4.37 -10.71 7.10
C LYS A 87 -4.71 -9.22 7.07
N ALA A 88 -4.05 -8.43 6.24
CA ALA A 88 -4.31 -7.00 6.10
C ALA A 88 -5.77 -6.72 5.65
N ILE A 89 -6.31 -7.50 4.71
CA ILE A 89 -7.73 -7.43 4.31
C ILE A 89 -8.64 -7.60 5.53
N ARG A 90 -8.42 -8.62 6.37
CA ARG A 90 -9.22 -8.86 7.58
C ARG A 90 -9.13 -7.71 8.60
N LEU A 91 -7.98 -7.06 8.68
CA LEU A 91 -7.77 -5.92 9.57
C LEU A 91 -8.49 -4.66 9.08
N GLY A 92 -8.86 -4.59 7.80
CA GLY A 92 -9.59 -3.46 7.22
C GLY A 92 -8.68 -2.46 6.52
N PHE A 93 -7.56 -2.94 5.96
CA PHE A 93 -6.76 -2.14 5.04
C PHE A 93 -7.57 -1.85 3.78
N SER A 94 -7.40 -0.64 3.22
CA SER A 94 -8.05 -0.21 1.98
C SER A 94 -7.11 -0.24 0.78
N SER A 95 -5.82 -0.45 1.02
CA SER A 95 -4.82 -0.67 0.00
C SER A 95 -3.70 -1.60 0.47
N LEU A 96 -3.04 -2.26 -0.47
CA LEU A 96 -1.96 -3.19 -0.22
C LEU A 96 -0.92 -3.08 -1.33
N MET A 97 0.36 -3.23 -0.98
CA MET A 97 1.44 -3.48 -1.92
C MET A 97 1.82 -4.96 -1.90
N ILE A 98 1.96 -5.56 -3.08
CA ILE A 98 2.55 -6.89 -3.26
C ILE A 98 3.95 -6.74 -3.85
N ASP A 99 4.96 -7.01 -3.04
CA ASP A 99 6.37 -6.92 -3.40
C ASP A 99 6.85 -8.27 -3.95
N GLY A 100 6.71 -8.42 -5.27
CA GLY A 100 7.26 -9.52 -6.05
C GLY A 100 8.62 -9.20 -6.69
N SER A 101 9.29 -8.11 -6.30
CA SER A 101 10.51 -7.59 -6.94
C SER A 101 11.67 -8.58 -7.01
N ASN A 102 11.72 -9.53 -6.07
CA ASN A 102 12.74 -10.57 -5.99
C ASN A 102 12.44 -11.80 -6.86
N LEU A 103 11.25 -11.87 -7.46
CA LEU A 103 10.84 -12.94 -8.37
C LEU A 103 11.24 -12.60 -9.81
N ASP A 104 11.26 -13.61 -10.68
CA ASP A 104 11.26 -13.37 -12.12
C ASP A 104 9.95 -12.69 -12.56
N PHE A 105 9.98 -11.99 -13.70
CA PHE A 105 8.86 -11.20 -14.19
C PHE A 105 7.55 -11.99 -14.29
N GLU A 106 7.59 -13.23 -14.80
CA GLU A 106 6.38 -14.04 -14.98
C GLU A 106 5.78 -14.47 -13.64
N SER A 107 6.64 -14.87 -12.70
CA SER A 107 6.25 -15.19 -11.32
C SER A 107 5.67 -13.97 -10.59
N ASN A 108 6.26 -12.78 -10.75
CA ASN A 108 5.75 -11.54 -10.19
C ASN A 108 4.37 -11.17 -10.78
N VAL A 109 4.23 -11.20 -12.11
CA VAL A 109 2.94 -10.97 -12.78
C VAL A 109 1.89 -11.94 -12.25
N LYS A 110 2.22 -13.22 -12.08
CA LYS A 110 1.29 -14.24 -11.60
C LYS A 110 0.77 -13.95 -10.19
N ILE A 111 1.67 -13.73 -9.23
CA ILE A 111 1.26 -13.48 -7.83
C ILE A 111 0.52 -12.15 -7.71
N THR A 112 0.99 -11.11 -8.40
CA THR A 112 0.36 -9.80 -8.41
C THR A 112 -1.05 -9.86 -9.01
N SER A 113 -1.24 -10.56 -10.13
CA SER A 113 -2.56 -10.75 -10.73
C SER A 113 -3.52 -11.52 -9.81
N GLU A 114 -3.03 -12.51 -9.06
CA GLU A 114 -3.85 -13.23 -8.08
C GLU A 114 -4.32 -12.30 -6.96
N VAL A 115 -3.41 -11.48 -6.42
CA VAL A 115 -3.73 -10.48 -5.37
C VAL A 115 -4.71 -9.43 -5.89
N VAL A 116 -4.46 -8.86 -7.08
CA VAL A 116 -5.36 -7.91 -7.75
C VAL A 116 -6.77 -8.49 -7.88
N ASN A 117 -6.89 -9.71 -8.39
CA ASN A 117 -8.18 -10.39 -8.57
C ASN A 117 -8.96 -10.57 -7.26
N ILE A 118 -8.28 -10.80 -6.14
CA ILE A 118 -8.91 -10.92 -4.82
C ILE A 118 -9.35 -9.54 -4.32
N CYS A 119 -8.45 -8.55 -4.37
CA CYS A 119 -8.64 -7.23 -3.78
C CYS A 119 -9.69 -6.40 -4.52
N HIS A 120 -9.68 -6.43 -5.86
CA HIS A 120 -10.63 -5.69 -6.69
C HIS A 120 -12.08 -6.13 -6.46
N ARG A 121 -12.32 -7.40 -6.12
CA ARG A 121 -13.68 -7.92 -5.80
C ARG A 121 -14.27 -7.33 -4.53
N ILE A 122 -13.44 -6.75 -3.67
CA ILE A 122 -13.84 -6.17 -2.39
C ILE A 122 -13.47 -4.69 -2.28
N GLY A 123 -13.09 -4.05 -3.40
CA GLY A 123 -12.82 -2.62 -3.47
C GLY A 123 -11.51 -2.17 -2.81
N ILE A 124 -10.53 -3.07 -2.68
CA ILE A 124 -9.20 -2.75 -2.17
C ILE A 124 -8.25 -2.53 -3.35
N SER A 125 -7.49 -1.44 -3.32
CA SER A 125 -6.51 -1.12 -4.37
C SER A 125 -5.16 -1.81 -4.12
N VAL A 126 -4.51 -2.24 -5.19
CA VAL A 126 -3.25 -2.97 -5.16
C VAL A 126 -2.16 -2.19 -5.86
N GLU A 127 -1.05 -2.01 -5.15
CA GLU A 127 0.22 -1.55 -5.70
C GLU A 127 1.10 -2.76 -6.01
N GLY A 128 1.69 -2.79 -7.20
CA GLY A 128 2.73 -3.76 -7.56
C GLY A 128 4.11 -3.10 -7.58
N GLU A 129 5.16 -3.91 -7.45
CA GLU A 129 6.55 -3.45 -7.60
C GLU A 129 7.27 -4.22 -8.69
N ILE A 130 8.08 -3.51 -9.47
CA ILE A 130 8.98 -4.09 -10.46
C ILE A 130 10.40 -3.51 -10.35
N GLY A 131 11.38 -4.35 -10.66
CA GLY A 131 12.80 -4.04 -10.48
C GLY A 131 13.28 -4.36 -9.07
N GLN A 132 14.55 -4.73 -8.93
CA GLN A 132 15.15 -4.99 -7.62
C GLN A 132 15.71 -3.69 -7.05
N PHE A 133 15.43 -3.44 -5.76
CA PHE A 133 16.08 -2.39 -4.97
C PHE A 133 17.56 -2.73 -4.68
N LYS A 134 18.38 -2.93 -5.72
CA LYS A 134 19.80 -3.35 -5.64
C LYS A 134 20.78 -2.31 -6.17
N GLY A 135 20.55 -1.04 -5.84
CA GLY A 135 21.49 0.05 -6.13
C GLY A 135 21.31 0.68 -7.50
N SER A 136 22.16 1.67 -7.80
CA SER A 136 22.04 2.62 -8.91
C SER A 136 21.95 2.02 -10.32
N ASP A 137 22.31 0.75 -10.48
CA ASP A 137 22.40 0.08 -11.77
C ASP A 137 21.10 -0.65 -12.17
N TYR A 138 20.08 -0.64 -11.29
CA TYR A 138 18.81 -1.35 -11.50
C TYR A 138 17.64 -0.36 -11.57
N MET A 139 17.50 0.27 -12.72
CA MET A 139 16.33 1.09 -13.05
C MET A 139 15.24 0.22 -13.67
N THR A 140 13.98 0.57 -13.40
CA THR A 140 12.83 -0.07 -14.03
C THR A 140 12.83 0.23 -15.54
N ASP A 141 12.74 -0.82 -16.37
CA ASP A 141 12.52 -0.68 -17.81
C ASP A 141 11.07 -0.19 -18.07
N PRO A 142 10.87 0.96 -18.75
CA PRO A 142 9.53 1.45 -19.07
C PRO A 142 8.65 0.48 -19.88
N GLU A 143 9.23 -0.35 -20.76
CA GLU A 143 8.47 -1.33 -21.53
C GLU A 143 8.03 -2.51 -20.66
N GLU A 144 8.89 -2.92 -19.71
CA GLU A 144 8.55 -3.92 -18.70
C GLU A 144 7.44 -3.39 -17.77
N ALA A 145 7.53 -2.11 -17.36
CA ALA A 145 6.52 -1.44 -16.57
C ALA A 145 5.14 -1.43 -17.25
N LYS A 146 5.11 -1.01 -18.50
CA LYS A 146 3.89 -1.02 -19.31
C LYS A 146 3.28 -2.41 -19.39
N LYS A 147 4.10 -3.41 -19.75
CA LYS A 147 3.65 -4.80 -19.85
C LYS A 147 3.16 -5.34 -18.51
N PHE A 148 3.83 -5.01 -17.41
CA PHE A 148 3.43 -5.43 -16.07
C PHE A 148 2.04 -4.91 -15.71
N VAL A 149 1.80 -3.60 -15.89
CA VAL A 149 0.50 -2.98 -15.63
C VAL A 149 -0.59 -3.59 -16.51
N GLU A 150 -0.33 -3.79 -17.80
CA GLU A 150 -1.28 -4.42 -18.73
C GLU A 150 -1.66 -5.85 -18.34
N LEU A 151 -0.70 -6.64 -17.84
CA LEU A 151 -0.93 -8.04 -17.45
C LEU A 151 -1.57 -8.20 -16.07
N THR A 152 -1.25 -7.32 -15.14
CA THR A 152 -1.65 -7.44 -13.74
C THR A 152 -2.87 -6.60 -13.36
N ASN A 153 -3.11 -5.51 -14.08
CA ASN A 153 -4.14 -4.52 -13.77
C ASN A 153 -4.00 -3.93 -12.36
N VAL A 154 -2.77 -3.68 -11.89
CA VAL A 154 -2.51 -2.94 -10.64
C VAL A 154 -3.00 -1.50 -10.72
N ASP A 155 -3.35 -0.94 -9.56
CA ASP A 155 -3.86 0.42 -9.40
C ASP A 155 -2.74 1.46 -9.29
N ALA A 156 -1.58 1.03 -8.76
CA ALA A 156 -0.35 1.79 -8.67
C ALA A 156 0.85 0.88 -8.95
N LEU A 157 1.97 1.48 -9.37
CA LEU A 157 3.21 0.77 -9.66
C LEU A 157 4.38 1.47 -8.99
N ALA A 158 5.05 0.78 -8.08
CA ALA A 158 6.36 1.16 -7.58
C ALA A 158 7.42 0.88 -8.65
N ILE A 159 8.22 1.90 -8.95
CA ILE A 159 9.32 1.84 -9.92
C ILE A 159 10.64 2.24 -9.24
N SER A 160 11.74 1.62 -9.67
CA SER A 160 13.09 1.99 -9.26
C SER A 160 13.69 3.01 -10.22
N ILE A 161 14.12 4.15 -9.68
CA ILE A 161 14.81 5.22 -10.41
C ILE A 161 16.17 5.60 -9.78
N GLY A 162 16.70 4.74 -8.90
CA GLY A 162 18.02 4.90 -8.26
C GLY A 162 18.02 5.64 -6.91
N THR A 163 16.88 5.66 -6.21
CA THR A 163 16.72 6.20 -4.85
C THR A 163 17.34 5.33 -3.76
#